data_AF-A0A963LGX6-F1
#
_entry.id   AF-A0A963LGX6-F1
#
_cell.length_a   1.000
_cell.length_b   1.000
_cell.length_c   1.000
_cell.angle_alpha   90.00
_cell.angle_beta   90.00
_cell.angle_gamma   90.00
#
_symmetry.space_group_name_H-M   'P 1'
#
loop_
_entity.id
_entity.type
_entity.pdbx_description
1 polymer ?
#
loop_
_entity_poly.entity_id
_entity_poly.type
_entity_poly.pdbx_seq_one_letter_code
_entity_poly.pdbx_strand_id
1 'polypeptide(L)'
;MNRSTTHRASPRRADTGPRAPWRWAWLGGLLGLVLVFVTQAPARWLAAAVAGGTGQMVQLADPQGTLWAGSARLLLTGGAGSDGATTLPGRVHWTLRPAWSGLRAELRTDCCTPEGPLAARVSPRWSGAQVRVEDGQALFPASLLAGLGTPMNTIEPQGQLALAAQGLSVEWLAGRLALQGRAEFTARHMSSRLSTVQPLGSYRMILAGGDAPTLNLSTLEGPLQLTGSGQWVGQRLRFSGEAWAAPGMETQLANLLNLLGRRQGDRTKIFLG
;
A
#
# COMPACT_ATOMS: atom_id res chain seq x y z
N MET A 1 -31.23 -100.53 18.02
CA MET A 1 -30.07 -99.62 17.93
C MET A 1 -30.07 -98.95 16.55
N ASN A 2 -30.29 -97.64 16.47
CA ASN A 2 -29.96 -96.87 15.27
C ASN A 2 -29.28 -95.57 15.73
N ARG A 3 -28.03 -95.37 15.33
CA ARG A 3 -27.14 -94.33 15.85
C ARG A 3 -27.52 -92.96 15.29
N SER A 4 -27.86 -92.05 16.18
CA SER A 4 -28.01 -90.62 15.93
C SER A 4 -26.64 -89.98 15.71
N THR A 5 -26.38 -89.50 14.48
CA THR A 5 -25.20 -88.69 14.15
C THR A 5 -25.55 -87.21 14.26
N THR A 6 -25.24 -86.62 15.40
CA THR A 6 -25.26 -85.16 15.59
C THR A 6 -24.06 -84.53 14.89
N HIS A 7 -24.29 -83.86 13.75
CA HIS A 7 -23.30 -82.96 13.14
C HIS A 7 -23.20 -81.68 13.97
N ARG A 8 -22.08 -81.50 14.68
CA ARG A 8 -21.75 -80.27 15.39
C ARG A 8 -21.28 -79.23 14.36
N ALA A 9 -22.11 -78.22 14.09
CA ALA A 9 -21.73 -77.10 13.25
C ALA A 9 -20.69 -76.23 13.95
N SER A 10 -19.52 -76.05 13.33
CA SER A 10 -18.49 -75.12 13.80
C SER A 10 -18.97 -73.67 13.64
N PRO A 11 -18.81 -72.79 14.65
CA PRO A 11 -19.17 -71.39 14.51
C PRO A 11 -18.20 -70.73 13.51
N ARG A 12 -18.73 -70.22 12.39
CA ARG A 12 -18.00 -69.31 11.52
C ARG A 12 -17.67 -68.05 12.32
N ARG A 13 -16.38 -67.82 12.62
CA ARG A 13 -15.92 -66.51 13.08
C ARG A 13 -16.27 -65.51 11.99
N ALA A 14 -17.11 -64.54 12.31
CA ALA A 14 -17.30 -63.38 11.46
C ALA A 14 -15.98 -62.60 11.49
N ASP A 15 -15.17 -62.73 10.43
CA ASP A 15 -14.06 -61.82 10.20
C ASP A 15 -14.64 -60.43 9.97
N THR A 16 -14.70 -59.64 11.04
CA THR A 16 -14.81 -58.18 10.92
C THR A 16 -13.47 -57.69 10.38
N GLY A 17 -13.30 -57.77 9.06
CA GLY A 17 -12.17 -57.15 8.39
C GLY A 17 -12.05 -55.69 8.83
N PRO A 18 -10.82 -55.16 8.98
CA PRO A 18 -10.62 -53.79 9.45
C PRO A 18 -11.42 -52.84 8.56
N ARG A 19 -12.36 -52.09 9.17
CA ARG A 19 -13.12 -51.05 8.46
C ARG A 19 -12.11 -50.09 7.83
N ALA A 20 -12.17 -49.94 6.50
CA ALA A 20 -11.29 -49.03 5.77
C ALA A 20 -11.33 -47.65 6.44
N PRO A 21 -10.17 -47.00 6.72
CA PRO A 21 -10.08 -45.76 7.48
C PRO A 21 -10.54 -44.53 6.66
N TRP A 22 -11.75 -44.59 6.10
CA TRP A 22 -12.31 -43.59 5.20
C TRP A 22 -12.39 -42.19 5.84
N ARG A 23 -12.58 -42.13 7.17
CA ARG A 23 -12.52 -40.87 7.94
C ARG A 23 -11.16 -40.20 7.85
N TRP A 24 -10.07 -40.96 7.91
CA TRP A 24 -8.71 -40.43 7.77
C TRP A 24 -8.38 -40.05 6.33
N ALA A 25 -8.96 -40.77 5.36
CA ALA A 25 -8.85 -40.39 3.95
C ALA A 25 -9.56 -39.05 3.67
N TRP A 26 -10.76 -38.81 4.21
CA TRP A 26 -11.43 -37.51 4.11
C TRP A 26 -10.70 -36.41 4.85
N LEU A 27 -10.23 -36.66 6.07
CA LEU A 27 -9.45 -35.69 6.84
C LEU A 27 -8.18 -35.31 6.09
N GLY A 28 -7.43 -36.29 5.57
CA GLY A 28 -6.23 -36.05 4.77
C GLY A 28 -6.54 -35.33 3.46
N GLY A 29 -7.62 -35.72 2.77
CA GLY A 29 -8.06 -35.09 1.53
C GLY A 29 -8.48 -33.64 1.73
N LEU A 30 -9.28 -33.36 2.77
CA LEU A 30 -9.73 -32.01 3.12
C LEU A 30 -8.56 -31.13 3.59
N LEU A 31 -7.66 -31.67 4.41
CA LEU A 31 -6.47 -30.96 4.86
C LEU A 31 -5.52 -30.68 3.69
N GLY A 32 -5.34 -31.63 2.77
CA GLY A 32 -4.58 -31.43 1.54
C GLY A 32 -5.19 -30.37 0.63
N LEU A 33 -6.52 -30.37 0.48
CA LEU A 33 -7.24 -29.37 -0.30
C LEU A 33 -7.10 -27.97 0.30
N VAL A 34 -7.25 -27.84 1.62
CA VAL A 34 -7.05 -26.57 2.33
C VAL A 34 -5.60 -26.10 2.19
N LEU A 35 -4.63 -27.00 2.33
CA LEU A 35 -3.23 -26.67 2.18
C LEU A 35 -2.92 -26.14 0.77
N VAL A 36 -3.38 -26.85 -0.27
CA VAL A 36 -3.22 -26.41 -1.66
C VAL A 36 -3.91 -25.08 -1.90
N PHE A 37 -5.11 -24.88 -1.37
CA PHE A 37 -5.84 -23.62 -1.51
C PHE A 37 -5.11 -22.44 -0.87
N VAL A 38 -4.50 -22.64 0.29
CA VAL A 38 -3.72 -21.60 0.99
C VAL A 38 -2.40 -21.33 0.27
N THR A 39 -1.66 -22.37 -0.14
CA THR A 39 -0.35 -22.19 -0.80
C THR A 39 -0.47 -21.69 -2.23
N GLN A 40 -1.54 -22.07 -2.94
CA GLN A 40 -1.84 -21.66 -4.32
C GLN A 40 -2.91 -20.56 -4.39
N ALA A 41 -3.09 -19.79 -3.30
CA ALA A 41 -4.01 -18.66 -3.29
C ALA A 41 -3.68 -17.70 -4.47
N PRO A 42 -4.65 -17.32 -5.30
CA PRO A 42 -4.37 -16.59 -6.54
C PRO A 42 -4.04 -15.11 -6.27
N ALA A 43 -3.13 -14.53 -7.07
CA ALA A 43 -2.70 -13.13 -6.98
C ALA A 43 -3.85 -12.11 -6.96
N ARG A 44 -4.97 -12.42 -7.63
CA ARG A 44 -6.17 -11.58 -7.67
C ARG A 44 -6.77 -11.26 -6.29
N TRP A 45 -6.53 -12.09 -5.28
CA TRP A 45 -7.01 -11.80 -3.92
C TRP A 45 -6.22 -10.66 -3.28
N LEU A 46 -4.91 -10.59 -3.52
CA LEU A 46 -4.12 -9.42 -3.10
C LEU A 46 -4.60 -8.17 -3.83
N ALA A 47 -4.83 -8.29 -5.15
CA ALA A 47 -5.37 -7.18 -5.95
C ALA A 47 -6.71 -6.66 -5.41
N ALA A 48 -7.64 -7.56 -5.09
CA ALA A 48 -8.93 -7.20 -4.51
C ALA A 48 -8.80 -6.59 -3.10
N ALA A 49 -7.90 -7.12 -2.27
CA ALA A 49 -7.63 -6.58 -0.93
C ALA A 49 -7.04 -5.17 -0.99
N VAL A 50 -6.10 -4.92 -1.89
CA VAL A 50 -5.50 -3.59 -2.10
C VAL A 50 -6.54 -2.61 -2.65
N ALA A 51 -7.32 -3.02 -3.66
CA ALA A 51 -8.36 -2.17 -4.22
C ALA A 51 -9.46 -1.84 -3.20
N GLY A 52 -9.93 -2.81 -2.42
CA GLY A 52 -10.91 -2.59 -1.36
C GLY A 52 -10.36 -1.73 -0.22
N GLY A 53 -9.13 -2.01 0.24
CA GLY A 53 -8.50 -1.30 1.35
C GLY A 53 -8.13 0.16 1.03
N THR A 54 -7.94 0.49 -0.24
CA THR A 54 -7.61 1.87 -0.70
C THR A 54 -8.81 2.61 -1.28
N GLY A 55 -10.02 2.07 -1.18
CA GLY A 55 -11.20 2.72 -1.77
C GLY A 55 -11.12 2.86 -3.30
N GLN A 56 -10.51 1.88 -3.97
CA GLN A 56 -10.19 1.82 -5.40
C GLN A 56 -9.10 2.77 -5.90
N MET A 57 -8.46 3.56 -5.03
CA MET A 57 -7.39 4.49 -5.43
C MET A 57 -6.16 3.77 -5.95
N VAL A 58 -5.82 2.61 -5.40
CA VAL A 58 -4.70 1.77 -5.87
C VAL A 58 -5.27 0.47 -6.42
N GLN A 59 -4.99 0.18 -7.68
CA GLN A 59 -5.43 -1.05 -8.34
C GLN A 59 -4.23 -1.82 -8.88
N LEU A 60 -4.27 -3.15 -8.68
CA LEU A 60 -3.30 -4.08 -9.25
C LEU A 60 -3.95 -4.77 -10.46
N ALA A 61 -3.74 -4.21 -11.64
CA ALA A 61 -4.31 -4.72 -12.88
C ALA A 61 -3.45 -5.85 -13.47
N ASP A 62 -4.10 -6.80 -14.14
CA ASP A 62 -3.45 -7.97 -14.76
C ASP A 62 -2.52 -8.72 -13.75
N PRO A 63 -3.08 -9.17 -12.61
CA PRO A 63 -2.33 -9.87 -11.57
C PRO A 63 -1.96 -11.28 -12.03
N GLN A 64 -0.69 -11.62 -11.90
CA GLN A 64 -0.10 -12.91 -12.28
C GLN A 64 0.57 -13.56 -11.06
N GLY A 65 0.54 -14.89 -11.01
CA GLY A 65 1.12 -15.67 -9.91
C GLY A 65 0.16 -15.88 -8.74
N THR A 66 0.73 -15.95 -7.53
CA THR A 66 0.00 -16.26 -6.30
C THR A 66 -0.09 -15.03 -5.38
N LEU A 67 -0.88 -15.16 -4.32
CA LEU A 67 -0.91 -14.24 -3.19
C LEU A 67 0.49 -14.05 -2.61
N TRP A 68 1.28 -15.13 -2.56
CA TRP A 68 2.61 -15.15 -1.96
C TRP A 68 3.71 -14.61 -2.87
N ALA A 69 3.66 -14.88 -4.16
CA ALA A 69 4.66 -14.40 -5.11
C ALA A 69 4.00 -14.14 -6.45
N GLY A 70 3.97 -12.87 -6.85
CA GLY A 70 3.25 -12.46 -8.04
C GLY A 70 3.71 -11.11 -8.59
N SER A 71 3.05 -10.70 -9.66
CA SER A 71 3.27 -9.39 -10.27
C SER A 71 1.99 -8.82 -10.85
N ALA A 72 1.91 -7.50 -10.94
CA ALA A 72 0.79 -6.78 -11.54
C ALA A 72 1.25 -5.42 -12.08
N ARG A 73 0.41 -4.79 -12.89
CA ARG A 73 0.56 -3.37 -13.24
C ARG A 73 -0.13 -2.53 -12.17
N LEU A 74 0.58 -1.57 -11.60
CA LEU A 74 0.02 -0.67 -10.59
C LEU A 74 -0.66 0.50 -11.28
N LEU A 75 -1.93 0.73 -10.96
CA LEU A 75 -2.73 1.85 -11.41
C LEU A 75 -3.09 2.71 -10.20
N LEU A 76 -2.87 4.02 -10.31
CA LEU A 76 -3.48 5.00 -9.42
C LEU A 76 -4.73 5.57 -10.08
N THR A 77 -5.82 5.65 -9.32
CA THR A 77 -7.11 6.19 -9.77
C THR A 77 -7.65 7.19 -8.75
N GLY A 78 -8.66 7.97 -9.14
CA GLY A 78 -9.38 8.89 -8.25
C GLY A 78 -10.27 8.20 -7.21
N GLY A 79 -10.28 6.87 -7.16
CA GLY A 79 -11.14 6.08 -6.28
C GLY A 79 -12.44 5.66 -6.95
N ALA A 80 -13.38 5.15 -6.14
CA ALA A 80 -14.66 4.64 -6.62
C ALA A 80 -15.44 5.68 -7.42
N GLY A 81 -15.85 5.33 -8.65
CA GLY A 81 -16.60 6.22 -9.54
C GLY A 81 -15.74 7.21 -10.35
N SER A 82 -14.41 7.11 -10.28
CA SER A 82 -13.50 7.88 -11.13
C SER A 82 -13.04 7.07 -12.33
N ASP A 83 -13.12 7.67 -13.53
CA ASP A 83 -12.67 7.03 -14.78
C ASP A 83 -11.17 7.28 -15.06
N GLY A 84 -10.58 8.28 -14.40
CA GLY A 84 -9.16 8.62 -14.55
C GLY A 84 -8.26 7.58 -13.87
N ALA A 85 -7.33 7.02 -14.64
CA ALA A 85 -6.29 6.12 -14.12
C ALA A 85 -4.92 6.45 -14.72
N THR A 86 -3.86 6.30 -13.92
CA THR A 86 -2.48 6.38 -14.40
C THR A 86 -1.72 5.13 -14.00
N THR A 87 -1.12 4.48 -14.99
CA THR A 87 -0.29 3.28 -14.80
C THR A 87 1.13 3.66 -14.43
N LEU A 88 1.66 3.02 -13.39
CA LEU A 88 3.09 3.03 -13.11
C LEU A 88 3.85 2.30 -14.23
N PRO A 89 4.98 2.83 -14.72
CA PRO A 89 5.79 2.15 -15.72
C PRO A 89 6.31 0.79 -15.22
N GLY A 90 6.23 -0.23 -16.07
CA GLY A 90 6.67 -1.60 -15.75
C GLY A 90 5.69 -2.36 -14.86
N ARG A 91 6.19 -3.42 -14.22
CA ARG A 91 5.41 -4.22 -13.27
C ARG A 91 5.89 -4.01 -11.84
N VAL A 92 4.95 -4.21 -10.93
CA VAL A 92 5.20 -4.33 -9.51
C VAL A 92 5.20 -5.81 -9.17
N HIS A 93 6.29 -6.27 -8.59
CA HIS A 93 6.51 -7.63 -8.13
C HIS A 93 6.41 -7.65 -6.61
N TRP A 94 5.71 -8.63 -6.05
CA TRP A 94 5.64 -8.82 -4.60
C TRP A 94 6.06 -10.22 -4.20
N THR A 95 6.64 -10.33 -3.01
CA THR A 95 6.84 -11.58 -2.30
C THR A 95 6.39 -11.42 -0.85
N LEU A 96 5.42 -12.24 -0.44
CA LEU A 96 4.91 -12.35 0.92
C LEU A 96 5.44 -13.65 1.52
N ARG A 97 6.26 -13.54 2.56
CA ARG A 97 6.85 -14.67 3.27
C ARG A 97 6.28 -14.74 4.69
N PRO A 98 5.48 -15.76 5.01
CA PRO A 98 5.09 -16.04 6.38
C PRO A 98 6.34 -16.28 7.24
N ALA A 99 6.32 -15.75 8.45
CA ALA A 99 7.33 -15.96 9.46
C ALA A 99 6.64 -16.23 10.81
N TRP A 100 7.37 -16.81 11.76
CA TRP A 100 6.83 -17.10 13.09
C TRP A 100 6.28 -15.86 13.81
N SER A 101 6.91 -14.70 13.59
CA SER A 101 6.54 -13.43 14.21
C SER A 101 5.65 -12.53 13.33
N GLY A 102 5.16 -13.03 12.19
CA GLY A 102 4.29 -12.26 11.29
C GLY A 102 4.49 -12.55 9.81
N LEU A 103 4.36 -11.53 8.98
CA LEU A 103 4.47 -11.59 7.53
C LEU A 103 5.54 -10.59 7.07
N ARG A 104 6.54 -11.06 6.30
CA ARG A 104 7.44 -10.17 5.56
C ARG A 104 6.88 -9.96 4.16
N ALA A 105 6.70 -8.71 3.77
CA ALA A 105 6.31 -8.31 2.44
C ALA A 105 7.50 -7.59 1.79
N GLU A 106 7.88 -8.00 0.59
CA GLU A 106 8.84 -7.28 -0.25
C GLU A 106 8.14 -6.86 -1.53
N LEU A 107 8.41 -5.63 -1.95
CA LEU A 107 7.84 -4.99 -3.12
C LEU A 107 8.98 -4.49 -3.99
N ARG A 108 9.05 -4.98 -5.23
CA ARG A 108 10.01 -4.51 -6.23
C ARG A 108 9.25 -3.93 -7.40
N THR A 109 9.77 -2.84 -7.94
CA THR A 109 9.20 -2.19 -9.12
C THR A 109 10.30 -2.03 -10.15
N ASP A 110 9.99 -2.29 -11.42
CA ASP A 110 11.03 -2.29 -12.46
C ASP A 110 11.60 -0.87 -12.70
N CYS A 111 10.75 0.15 -12.58
CA CYS A 111 11.14 1.55 -12.80
C CYS A 111 11.77 2.23 -11.59
N CYS A 112 11.35 1.83 -10.38
CA CYS A 112 11.20 2.79 -9.30
C CYS A 112 11.89 2.36 -8.00
N THR A 113 12.54 1.19 -7.97
CA THR A 113 13.30 0.70 -6.81
C THR A 113 14.71 0.27 -7.24
N PRO A 114 15.60 1.23 -7.59
CA PRO A 114 16.91 0.92 -8.15
C PRO A 114 17.87 0.29 -7.12
N GLU A 115 17.72 0.60 -5.83
CA GLU A 115 18.62 0.12 -4.76
C GLU A 115 18.21 -1.24 -4.17
N GLY A 116 17.05 -1.77 -4.55
CA GLY A 116 16.53 -3.02 -4.02
C GLY A 116 15.04 -2.93 -3.66
N PRO A 117 14.42 -4.07 -3.29
CA PRO A 117 13.00 -4.10 -2.95
C PRO A 117 12.71 -3.29 -1.68
N LEU A 118 11.56 -2.61 -1.67
CA LEU A 118 10.98 -2.07 -0.44
C LEU A 118 10.45 -3.23 0.39
N ALA A 119 10.89 -3.33 1.64
CA ALA A 119 10.47 -4.41 2.53
C ALA A 119 9.69 -3.87 3.73
N ALA A 120 8.71 -4.63 4.17
CA ALA A 120 7.94 -4.36 5.38
C ALA A 120 7.67 -5.65 6.14
N ARG A 121 7.56 -5.54 7.47
CA ARG A 121 7.18 -6.64 8.35
C ARG A 121 5.89 -6.29 9.06
N VAL A 122 4.87 -7.10 8.86
CA VAL A 122 3.58 -7.04 9.55
C VAL A 122 3.61 -8.05 10.67
N SER A 123 3.47 -7.62 11.91
CA SER A 123 3.41 -8.52 13.07
C SER A 123 2.07 -8.36 13.80
N PRO A 124 1.34 -9.44 14.07
CA PRO A 124 0.11 -9.36 14.84
C PRO A 124 0.43 -8.99 16.29
N ARG A 125 -0.45 -8.19 16.90
CA ARG A 125 -0.41 -7.81 18.32
C ARG A 125 -1.74 -8.19 18.97
N TRP A 126 -1.75 -8.40 20.28
CA TRP A 126 -2.94 -8.84 21.04
C TRP A 126 -4.21 -8.00 20.77
N SER A 127 -4.04 -6.71 20.48
CA SER A 127 -5.14 -5.78 20.16
C SER A 127 -4.84 -4.91 18.93
N GLY A 128 -4.20 -5.50 17.91
CA GLY A 128 -3.97 -4.83 16.63
C GLY A 128 -2.79 -5.41 15.85
N ALA A 129 -2.02 -4.56 15.21
CA ALA A 129 -0.91 -4.95 14.37
C ALA A 129 0.23 -3.93 14.47
N GLN A 130 1.44 -4.37 14.15
CA GLN A 130 2.56 -3.47 13.90
C GLN A 130 3.06 -3.72 12.48
N VAL A 131 3.17 -2.65 11.70
CA VAL A 131 3.84 -2.64 10.39
C VAL A 131 5.14 -1.87 10.55
N ARG A 132 6.28 -2.54 10.35
CA ARG A 132 7.61 -1.91 10.32
C ARG A 132 8.12 -1.92 8.88
N VAL A 133 8.40 -0.76 8.33
CA VAL A 133 9.01 -0.61 7.01
C VAL A 133 10.53 -0.64 7.20
N GLU A 134 11.22 -1.46 6.41
CA GLU A 134 12.68 -1.49 6.40
C GLU A 134 13.22 -0.24 5.70
N ASP A 135 14.40 0.20 6.12
CA ASP A 135 15.04 1.40 5.56
C ASP A 135 15.29 1.19 4.07
N GLY A 136 14.89 2.17 3.28
CA GLY A 136 14.98 2.06 1.84
C GLY A 136 14.42 3.29 1.14
N GLN A 137 14.67 3.33 -0.17
CA GLN A 137 14.22 4.43 -1.02
C GLN A 137 13.62 3.94 -2.33
N ALA A 138 12.72 4.75 -2.86
CA ALA A 138 12.08 4.52 -4.15
C ALA A 138 11.89 5.83 -4.91
N LEU A 139 11.96 5.77 -6.22
CA LEU A 139 11.88 6.91 -7.14
C LEU A 139 10.70 6.70 -8.08
N PHE A 140 9.69 7.55 -8.02
CA PHE A 140 8.49 7.45 -8.86
C PHE A 140 8.37 8.67 -9.80
N PRO A 141 7.80 8.51 -11.00
CA PRO A 141 7.45 9.66 -11.82
C PRO A 141 6.29 10.43 -11.18
N ALA A 142 6.40 11.76 -11.11
CA ALA A 142 5.32 12.60 -10.55
C ALA A 142 4.01 12.52 -11.35
N SER A 143 4.09 12.16 -12.64
CA SER A 143 2.93 11.96 -13.51
C SER A 143 1.97 10.91 -12.97
N LEU A 144 2.43 9.97 -12.13
CA LEU A 144 1.58 8.99 -11.47
C LEU A 144 0.48 9.66 -10.63
N LEU A 145 0.76 10.83 -10.05
CA LEU A 145 -0.20 11.54 -9.22
C LEU A 145 -1.41 12.04 -10.02
N ALA A 146 -1.29 12.24 -11.34
CA ALA A 146 -2.42 12.63 -12.19
C ALA A 146 -3.57 11.60 -12.17
N GLY A 147 -3.25 10.35 -11.80
CA GLY A 147 -4.23 9.29 -11.60
C GLY A 147 -5.14 9.49 -10.39
N LEU A 148 -4.73 10.26 -9.37
CA LEU A 148 -5.48 10.44 -8.11
C LEU A 148 -6.77 11.29 -8.24
N GLY A 149 -7.18 11.63 -9.46
CA GLY A 149 -8.37 12.45 -9.71
C GLY A 149 -8.12 13.95 -9.47
N THR A 150 -9.19 14.73 -9.31
CA THR A 150 -9.11 16.18 -9.12
C THR A 150 -8.55 16.52 -7.71
N PRO A 151 -7.63 17.49 -7.58
CA PRO A 151 -7.10 18.40 -8.62
C PRO A 151 -5.88 17.86 -9.38
N MET A 152 -5.32 16.71 -8.98
CA MET A 152 -4.07 16.18 -9.54
C MET A 152 -4.16 15.90 -11.04
N ASN A 153 -5.32 15.44 -11.50
CA ASN A 153 -5.61 15.22 -12.92
C ASN A 153 -5.61 16.52 -13.73
N THR A 154 -5.98 17.65 -13.12
CA THR A 154 -6.04 18.94 -13.81
C THR A 154 -4.68 19.63 -13.84
N ILE A 155 -3.90 19.52 -12.75
CA ILE A 155 -2.56 20.10 -12.69
C ILE A 155 -1.52 19.25 -13.44
N GLU A 156 -1.78 17.95 -13.62
CA GLU A 156 -0.90 16.97 -14.27
C GLU A 156 0.58 17.18 -13.90
N PRO A 157 0.95 16.90 -12.64
CA PRO A 157 2.28 17.23 -12.17
C PRO A 157 3.31 16.36 -12.87
N GLN A 158 4.42 16.97 -13.26
CA GLN A 158 5.57 16.29 -13.85
C GLN A 158 6.81 16.54 -12.98
N GLY A 159 7.83 15.72 -13.14
CA GLY A 159 9.01 15.70 -12.27
C GLY A 159 9.25 14.32 -11.67
N GLN A 160 10.10 14.28 -10.64
CA GLN A 160 10.50 13.04 -9.97
C GLN A 160 10.13 13.08 -8.48
N LEU A 161 9.53 12.02 -7.98
CA LEU A 161 9.24 11.81 -6.57
C LEU A 161 10.26 10.84 -6.01
N ALA A 162 10.85 11.16 -4.87
CA ALA A 162 11.69 10.26 -4.10
C ALA A 162 11.06 10.02 -2.74
N LEU A 163 10.87 8.76 -2.39
CA LEU A 163 10.46 8.29 -1.08
C LEU A 163 11.70 7.74 -0.38
N ALA A 164 11.94 8.12 0.86
CA ALA A 164 12.90 7.48 1.75
C ALA A 164 12.27 7.21 3.11
N ALA A 165 12.48 6.02 3.66
CA ALA A 165 12.00 5.65 5.00
C ALA A 165 13.20 5.29 5.89
N GLN A 166 13.12 5.69 7.16
CA GLN A 166 14.15 5.41 8.18
C GLN A 166 13.47 5.03 9.50
N GLY A 167 13.61 3.78 9.91
CA GLY A 167 13.04 3.23 11.14
C GLY A 167 11.51 3.36 11.22
N LEU A 168 10.82 3.50 10.08
CA LEU A 168 9.40 3.80 10.05
C LEU A 168 8.59 2.61 10.58
N SER A 169 7.78 2.84 11.60
CA SER A 169 6.83 1.85 12.09
C SER A 169 5.50 2.45 12.48
N VAL A 170 4.43 1.73 12.15
CA VAL A 170 3.05 2.06 12.47
C VAL A 170 2.52 0.95 13.37
N GLU A 171 2.06 1.32 14.56
CA GLU A 171 1.43 0.40 15.50
C GLU A 171 -0.02 0.79 15.72
N TRP A 172 -0.91 -0.18 15.60
CA TRP A 172 -2.30 -0.07 16.01
C TRP A 172 -2.46 -0.81 17.32
N LEU A 173 -2.74 -0.08 18.40
CA LEU A 173 -2.94 -0.64 19.74
C LEU A 173 -4.26 -0.11 20.30
N ALA A 174 -5.24 -1.00 20.47
CA ALA A 174 -6.54 -0.68 21.08
C ALA A 174 -7.22 0.55 20.42
N GLY A 175 -7.18 0.63 19.09
CA GLY A 175 -7.79 1.72 18.31
C GLY A 175 -6.98 3.03 18.22
N ARG A 176 -5.77 3.06 18.81
CA ARG A 176 -4.84 4.18 18.69
C ARG A 176 -3.74 3.84 17.69
N LEU A 177 -3.42 4.81 16.82
CA LEU A 177 -2.32 4.74 15.88
C LEU A 177 -1.10 5.42 16.50
N ALA A 178 0.00 4.69 16.65
CA ALA A 178 1.29 5.22 17.04
C ALA A 178 2.24 5.11 15.84
N LEU A 179 2.90 6.22 15.49
CA LEU A 179 3.87 6.28 14.41
C LEU A 179 5.26 6.55 15.01
N GLN A 180 6.26 5.79 14.60
CA GLN A 180 7.66 6.00 14.96
C GLN A 180 8.54 6.05 13.70
N GLY A 181 9.74 6.60 13.85
CA GLY A 181 10.69 6.77 12.75
C GLY A 181 10.39 7.98 11.88
N ARG A 182 10.94 7.99 10.67
CA ARG A 182 10.84 9.10 9.72
C ARG A 182 10.56 8.59 8.31
N ALA A 183 9.73 9.31 7.57
CA ALA A 183 9.61 9.18 6.13
C ALA A 183 9.82 10.55 5.47
N GLU A 184 10.59 10.57 4.40
CA GLU A 184 10.86 11.76 3.60
C GLU A 184 10.33 11.55 2.18
N PHE A 185 9.55 12.52 1.71
CA PHE A 185 9.04 12.59 0.35
C PHE A 185 9.63 13.83 -0.30
N THR A 186 10.48 13.66 -1.30
CA THR A 186 11.09 14.75 -2.05
C THR A 186 10.48 14.78 -3.45
N ALA A 187 9.93 15.92 -3.85
CA ALA A 187 9.42 16.17 -5.19
C ALA A 187 10.43 17.08 -5.90
N ARG A 188 11.11 16.60 -6.95
CA ARG A 188 12.19 17.31 -7.64
C ARG A 188 11.75 17.78 -9.01
N HIS A 189 12.19 18.99 -9.38
CA HIS A 189 11.94 19.60 -10.69
C HIS A 189 10.46 19.52 -11.08
N MET A 190 9.59 19.86 -10.13
CA MET A 190 8.16 19.77 -10.33
C MET A 190 7.70 20.78 -11.36
N SER A 191 6.84 20.37 -12.26
CA SER A 191 6.15 21.24 -13.22
C SER A 191 4.69 20.83 -13.36
N SER A 192 3.89 21.68 -14.01
CA SER A 192 2.47 21.45 -14.25
C SER A 192 2.15 21.83 -15.68
N ARG A 193 1.25 21.09 -16.35
CA ARG A 193 0.78 21.46 -17.70
C ARG A 193 0.05 22.81 -17.74
N LEU A 194 -0.46 23.28 -16.59
CA LEU A 194 -1.16 24.55 -16.47
C LEU A 194 -0.24 25.78 -16.34
N SER A 195 1.08 25.56 -16.25
CA SER A 195 2.06 26.63 -16.07
C SER A 195 3.09 26.60 -17.19
N THR A 196 3.41 27.78 -17.73
CA THR A 196 4.57 27.96 -18.63
C THR A 196 5.89 28.01 -17.85
N VAL A 197 5.84 28.20 -16.53
CA VAL A 197 7.01 28.19 -15.65
C VAL A 197 7.45 26.75 -15.41
N GLN A 198 8.64 26.41 -15.91
CA GLN A 198 9.24 25.08 -15.76
C GLN A 198 10.72 25.21 -15.40
N PRO A 199 11.17 24.64 -14.26
CA PRO A 199 10.38 24.01 -13.20
C PRO A 199 9.65 25.03 -12.30
N LEU A 200 8.55 24.60 -11.68
CA LEU A 200 7.88 25.32 -10.58
C LEU A 200 8.71 25.31 -9.30
N GLY A 201 9.42 24.20 -9.06
CA GLY A 201 10.34 24.07 -7.94
C GLY A 201 10.58 22.63 -7.49
N SER A 202 11.38 22.49 -6.45
CA SER A 202 11.59 21.24 -5.73
C SER A 202 11.12 21.40 -4.29
N TYR A 203 10.47 20.38 -3.75
CA TYR A 203 9.82 20.39 -2.44
C TYR A 203 10.23 19.19 -1.63
N ARG A 204 10.23 19.35 -0.31
CA ARG A 204 10.46 18.28 0.64
C ARG A 204 9.33 18.25 1.65
N MET A 205 8.83 17.05 1.89
CA MET A 205 7.88 16.74 2.94
C MET A 205 8.49 15.70 3.88
N ILE A 206 8.53 16.01 5.18
CA ILE A 206 9.05 15.12 6.22
C ILE A 206 7.90 14.74 7.14
N LEU A 207 7.65 13.45 7.23
CA LEU A 207 6.81 12.83 8.24
C LEU A 207 7.72 12.32 9.36
N ALA A 208 7.56 12.88 10.56
CA ALA A 208 8.27 12.44 11.75
C ALA A 208 7.28 11.81 12.74
N GLY A 209 7.56 10.56 13.13
CA GLY A 209 6.87 9.89 14.21
C GLY A 209 7.29 10.40 15.59
N GLY A 210 6.64 9.87 16.63
CA GLY A 210 6.77 10.30 18.02
C GLY A 210 5.40 10.30 18.71
N ASP A 211 5.33 10.85 19.92
CA ASP A 211 4.09 10.94 20.70
C ASP A 211 3.00 11.73 19.95
N ALA A 212 3.41 12.77 19.23
CA ALA A 212 2.59 13.53 18.30
C ALA A 212 3.26 13.52 16.92
N PRO A 213 2.80 12.67 15.99
CA PRO A 213 3.32 12.65 14.64
C PRO A 213 3.18 14.02 13.96
N THR A 214 4.22 14.45 13.25
CA THR A 214 4.23 15.75 12.56
C THR A 214 4.55 15.57 11.08
N LEU A 215 4.01 16.48 10.27
CA LEU A 215 4.24 16.55 8.84
C LEU A 215 4.72 17.97 8.50
N ASN A 216 5.91 18.12 7.94
CA ASN A 216 6.43 19.43 7.55
C ASN A 216 6.66 19.47 6.05
N LEU A 217 6.23 20.55 5.40
CA LEU A 217 6.43 20.83 3.98
C LEU A 217 7.31 22.08 3.82
N SER A 218 8.31 21.98 2.95
CA SER A 218 9.22 23.09 2.64
C SER A 218 9.63 23.10 1.17
N THR A 219 9.76 24.27 0.59
CA THR A 219 10.46 24.48 -0.68
C THR A 219 11.96 24.30 -0.51
N LEU A 220 12.56 23.51 -1.40
CA LEU A 220 14.00 23.39 -1.56
C LEU A 220 14.50 24.44 -2.55
N GLU A 221 13.81 24.62 -3.68
CA GLU A 221 14.16 25.59 -4.71
C GLU A 221 12.96 25.91 -5.60
N GLY A 222 13.05 27.00 -6.36
CA GLY A 222 12.11 27.31 -7.45
C GLY A 222 11.18 28.51 -7.20
N PRO A 223 10.49 28.97 -8.25
CA PRO A 223 9.66 30.17 -8.20
C PRO A 223 8.35 30.01 -7.42
N LEU A 224 7.80 28.79 -7.31
CA LEU A 224 6.64 28.54 -6.46
C LEU A 224 7.11 28.13 -5.06
N GLN A 225 6.83 28.97 -4.08
CA GLN A 225 7.16 28.76 -2.67
C GLN A 225 5.99 28.05 -1.97
N LEU A 226 6.29 26.96 -1.27
CA LEU A 226 5.36 26.13 -0.51
C LEU A 226 5.95 25.91 0.89
N THR A 227 5.16 26.21 1.90
CA THR A 227 5.50 25.87 3.29
C THR A 227 4.27 25.34 4.00
N GLY A 228 4.45 24.48 4.99
CA GLY A 228 3.35 24.05 5.82
C GLY A 228 3.78 23.11 6.92
N SER A 229 2.89 22.96 7.88
CA SER A 229 3.03 21.99 8.96
C SER A 229 1.69 21.33 9.25
N GLY A 230 1.75 20.10 9.73
CA GLY A 230 0.58 19.34 10.11
C GLY A 230 0.89 18.42 11.28
N GLN A 231 -0.16 18.07 12.01
CA GLN A 231 -0.10 17.20 13.17
C GLN A 231 -1.33 16.30 13.21
N TRP A 232 -1.16 15.12 13.78
CA TRP A 232 -2.28 14.20 14.01
C TRP A 232 -3.02 14.57 15.29
N VAL A 233 -4.31 14.82 15.18
CA VAL A 233 -5.23 14.99 16.31
C VAL A 233 -6.15 13.78 16.35
N GLY A 234 -5.85 12.83 17.22
CA GLY A 234 -6.49 11.51 17.21
C GLY A 234 -6.13 10.74 15.94
N GLN A 235 -7.13 10.43 15.10
CA GLN A 235 -6.93 9.71 13.83
C GLN A 235 -6.94 10.63 12.59
N ARG A 236 -7.15 11.94 12.76
CA ARG A 236 -7.21 12.90 11.64
C ARG A 236 -5.95 13.75 11.57
N LEU A 237 -5.41 13.93 10.36
CA LEU A 237 -4.35 14.88 10.08
C LEU A 237 -4.94 16.28 9.94
N ARG A 238 -4.44 17.23 10.73
CA ARG A 238 -4.71 18.65 10.52
C ARG A 238 -3.47 19.30 9.92
N PHE A 239 -3.58 19.78 8.69
CA PHE A 239 -2.48 20.41 7.95
C PHE A 239 -2.82 21.86 7.61
N SER A 240 -1.84 22.74 7.80
CA SER A 240 -1.90 24.15 7.45
C SER A 240 -0.64 24.52 6.66
N GLY A 241 -0.84 25.04 5.45
CA GLY A 241 0.24 25.48 4.58
C GLY A 241 -0.08 26.78 3.86
N GLU A 242 0.97 27.39 3.32
CA GLU A 242 0.91 28.59 2.51
C GLU A 242 1.70 28.38 1.21
N ALA A 243 1.18 28.94 0.13
CA ALA A 243 1.80 28.96 -1.18
C ALA A 243 1.88 30.40 -1.70
N TRP A 244 3.03 30.80 -2.25
CA TRP A 244 3.20 32.12 -2.87
C TRP A 244 4.22 32.05 -4.02
N ALA A 245 4.25 33.09 -4.84
CA ALA A 245 5.24 33.22 -5.91
C ALA A 245 6.47 33.96 -5.39
N ALA A 246 7.65 33.56 -5.86
CA ALA A 246 8.86 34.35 -5.70
C ALA A 246 8.74 35.72 -6.42
N PRO A 247 9.49 36.74 -5.99
CA PRO A 247 9.44 38.06 -6.60
C PRO A 247 9.63 38.02 -8.13
N GLY A 248 8.73 38.65 -8.88
CA GLY A 248 8.76 38.70 -10.34
C GLY A 248 8.08 37.53 -11.05
N MET A 249 7.54 36.55 -10.31
CA MET A 249 6.83 35.38 -10.83
C MET A 249 5.33 35.38 -10.50
N GLU A 250 4.81 36.47 -9.94
CA GLU A 250 3.45 36.56 -9.40
C GLU A 250 2.38 36.41 -10.50
N THR A 251 2.61 37.01 -11.67
CA THR A 251 1.65 36.98 -12.78
C THR A 251 1.60 35.62 -13.46
N GLN A 252 2.75 34.97 -13.65
CA GLN A 252 2.82 33.65 -14.28
C GLN A 252 2.24 32.55 -13.37
N LEU A 253 2.38 32.69 -12.05
CA LEU A 253 1.90 31.71 -11.08
C LEU A 253 0.49 32.00 -10.52
N ALA A 254 -0.11 33.14 -10.86
CA ALA A 254 -1.42 33.54 -10.33
C ALA A 254 -2.51 32.49 -10.56
N ASN A 255 -2.58 31.92 -11.77
CA ASN A 255 -3.58 30.89 -12.11
C ASN A 255 -3.40 29.62 -11.29
N LEU A 256 -2.15 29.16 -11.11
CA LEU A 256 -1.85 27.97 -10.32
C LEU A 256 -2.17 28.19 -8.84
N LEU A 257 -1.78 29.35 -8.29
CA LEU A 257 -2.06 29.70 -6.90
C LEU A 257 -3.57 29.73 -6.61
N ASN A 258 -4.40 30.23 -7.53
CA ASN A 258 -5.86 30.20 -7.39
C ASN A 258 -6.45 28.78 -7.32
N LEU A 259 -5.78 27.77 -7.88
CA LEU A 259 -6.23 26.38 -7.84
C LEU A 259 -5.78 25.64 -6.57
N LEU A 260 -4.70 26.09 -5.92
CA LEU A 260 -4.14 25.42 -4.73
C LEU A 260 -4.94 25.69 -3.45
N GLY A 261 -5.67 26.81 -3.38
CA GLY A 261 -6.42 27.15 -2.17
C GLY A 261 -7.02 28.54 -2.21
N ARG A 262 -7.36 29.07 -1.03
CA ARG A 262 -7.96 30.40 -0.90
C ARG A 262 -6.88 31.46 -0.82
N ARG A 263 -6.94 32.48 -1.69
CA ARG A 263 -6.01 33.62 -1.63
C ARG A 263 -6.28 34.53 -0.44
N GLN A 264 -5.19 34.98 0.18
CA GLN A 264 -5.15 36.03 1.19
C GLN A 264 -3.95 36.94 0.88
N GLY A 265 -4.18 37.97 0.08
CA GLY A 265 -3.13 38.85 -0.42
C GLY A 265 -2.26 38.18 -1.50
N ASP A 266 -0.95 38.22 -1.31
CA ASP A 266 0.08 37.57 -2.13
C ASP A 266 0.25 36.07 -1.83
N ARG A 267 -0.37 35.58 -0.75
CA ARG A 267 -0.31 34.19 -0.31
C ARG A 267 -1.61 33.45 -0.58
N THR A 268 -1.50 32.15 -0.75
CA THR A 268 -2.61 31.21 -0.86
C THR A 268 -2.56 30.23 0.29
N LYS A 269 -3.64 30.12 1.06
CA LYS A 269 -3.72 29.20 2.19
C LYS A 269 -4.26 27.84 1.75
N ILE A 270 -3.57 26.80 2.21
CA ILE A 270 -3.88 25.39 1.97
C ILE A 270 -4.22 24.75 3.31
N PHE A 271 -5.42 24.19 3.42
CA PHE A 271 -5.89 23.53 4.64
C PHE A 271 -6.42 22.14 4.31
N LEU A 272 -6.05 21.14 5.12
CA LEU A 272 -6.64 19.80 5.11
C LEU A 272 -7.01 19.42 6.56
N GLY A 273 -8.20 18.87 6.77
CA GLY A 273 -8.73 18.50 8.10
C GLY A 273 -9.77 17.40 8.06
#